data_AF-A0A9X0RAH2-F1
#
_entry.id   AF-A0A9X0RAH2-F1
#
_cell.length_a   1.000
_cell.length_b   1.000
_cell.length_c   1.000
_cell.angle_alpha   90.00
_cell.angle_beta   90.00
_cell.angle_gamma   90.00
#
_symmetry.space_group_name_H-M   'P 1'
#
loop_
_entity.id
_entity.type
_entity.pdbx_description
1 polymer ?
#
loop_
_entity_poly.entity_id
_entity_poly.type
_entity_poly.pdbx_seq_one_letter_code
_entity_poly.pdbx_strand_id
1 'polypeptide(L)'
;MNKLTKSDINRLHGIVNKTTDSTCIATNTIKSLHEDFGIGKRVSKTHVKFNSNDKIKIISNIKSRFNLDLRIALEGDRTTFSNKSGNEKLATESPKEKNIEVRSLTGIVKINGIESHLFDPSISIVMNSEQLKSVEHTSIIIVENYVAFKKLSSSILPKHHDFADPLIAYRGDNTRSPIDGAIERLNTITYSWMDYDPQGFNLAIAKKEITKGTLLPSNPEQLYSQNYGKKDVFNKQLRFIDGLKDKNIDWVNDHINIMTNKLMVLTQEGIIHSEQPLKLKSW
;
A
#
# COMPACT_ATOMS: atom_id res chain seq x y z
N MET A 1 -5.03 -32.34 -15.52
CA MET A 1 -4.81 -30.92 -15.12
C MET A 1 -5.47 -29.93 -16.09
N ASN A 2 -6.52 -29.21 -15.68
CA ASN A 2 -7.27 -28.31 -16.59
C ASN A 2 -7.05 -26.81 -16.33
N LYS A 3 -6.48 -26.43 -15.18
CA LYS A 3 -6.18 -25.05 -14.81
C LYS A 3 -5.05 -25.01 -13.79
N LEU A 4 -4.17 -24.00 -13.89
CA LEU A 4 -3.13 -23.71 -12.90
C LEU A 4 -3.51 -22.46 -12.10
N THR A 5 -3.34 -22.49 -10.79
CA THR A 5 -3.43 -21.29 -9.94
C THR A 5 -2.06 -20.62 -9.80
N LYS A 6 -2.04 -19.36 -9.32
CA LYS A 6 -0.79 -18.66 -8.98
C LYS A 6 0.06 -19.45 -7.97
N SER A 7 -0.57 -20.08 -6.98
CA SER A 7 0.12 -20.91 -5.98
C SER A 7 0.78 -22.13 -6.63
N ASP A 8 0.13 -22.74 -7.63
CA ASP A 8 0.68 -23.87 -8.36
C ASP A 8 1.91 -23.48 -9.17
N ILE A 9 1.85 -22.36 -9.88
CA ILE A 9 2.96 -21.87 -10.71
C ILE A 9 4.18 -21.54 -9.85
N ASN A 10 4.00 -20.80 -8.75
CA ASN A 10 5.10 -20.48 -7.84
C ASN A 10 5.73 -21.73 -7.24
N ARG A 11 4.91 -22.74 -6.90
CA ARG A 11 5.39 -24.02 -6.40
C ARG A 11 6.21 -24.76 -7.45
N LEU A 12 5.72 -24.85 -8.69
CA LEU A 12 6.41 -25.52 -9.80
C LEU A 12 7.70 -24.80 -10.19
N HIS A 13 7.69 -23.46 -10.25
CA HIS A 13 8.90 -22.65 -10.45
C HIS A 13 9.94 -22.93 -9.36
N GLY A 14 9.53 -22.97 -8.09
CA GLY A 14 10.41 -23.32 -6.97
C GLY A 14 10.97 -24.74 -7.02
N ILE A 15 10.25 -25.70 -7.63
CA ILE A 15 10.73 -27.08 -7.84
C ILE A 15 11.75 -27.14 -8.98
N VAL A 16 11.44 -26.49 -10.11
CA VAL A 16 12.26 -26.54 -11.32
C VAL A 16 13.60 -25.82 -11.14
N ASN A 17 13.62 -24.71 -10.41
CA ASN A 17 14.82 -23.87 -10.27
C ASN A 17 15.74 -24.26 -9.10
N LYS A 18 15.41 -25.30 -8.33
CA LYS A 18 16.34 -25.87 -7.35
C LYS A 18 17.41 -26.69 -8.06
N THR A 19 18.67 -26.54 -7.67
CA THR A 19 19.80 -27.32 -8.20
C THR A 19 19.81 -28.78 -7.69
N THR A 20 19.15 -29.04 -6.57
CA THR A 20 19.06 -30.38 -5.93
C THR A 20 17.68 -31.00 -6.07
N ASP A 21 17.58 -32.32 -5.86
CA ASP A 21 16.30 -33.02 -5.77
C ASP A 21 15.34 -32.28 -4.85
N SER A 22 14.07 -32.18 -5.26
CA SER A 22 13.07 -31.38 -4.56
C SER A 22 11.92 -32.25 -4.08
N THR A 23 11.60 -32.14 -2.80
CA THR A 23 10.41 -32.78 -2.21
C THR A 23 9.37 -31.72 -1.90
N CYS A 24 8.12 -31.95 -2.29
CA CYS A 24 7.02 -31.04 -1.96
C CYS A 24 5.74 -31.79 -1.57
N ILE A 25 4.84 -31.05 -0.94
CA ILE A 25 3.50 -31.54 -0.56
C ILE A 25 2.69 -31.85 -1.83
N ALA A 26 1.98 -32.97 -1.81
CA ALA A 26 1.12 -33.47 -2.88
C ALA A 26 -0.20 -32.69 -2.97
N THR A 27 -0.14 -31.44 -3.45
CA THR A 27 -1.34 -30.68 -3.85
C THR A 27 -2.02 -31.33 -5.07
N ASN A 28 -3.24 -30.92 -5.41
CA ASN A 28 -3.96 -31.48 -6.56
C ASN A 28 -3.16 -31.39 -7.87
N THR A 29 -2.41 -30.30 -8.08
CA THR A 29 -1.52 -30.12 -9.23
C THR A 29 -0.35 -31.10 -9.21
N ILE A 30 0.28 -31.29 -8.04
CA ILE A 30 1.39 -32.23 -7.86
C ILE A 30 0.91 -33.68 -7.99
N LYS A 31 -0.29 -33.99 -7.50
CA LYS A 31 -0.94 -35.29 -7.71
C LYS A 31 -1.20 -35.54 -9.19
N SER A 32 -1.78 -34.58 -9.91
CA SER A 32 -2.02 -34.69 -11.35
C SER A 32 -0.71 -34.88 -12.14
N LEU A 33 0.38 -34.18 -11.77
CA LEU A 33 1.71 -34.43 -12.37
C LEU A 33 2.20 -35.87 -12.18
N HIS A 34 2.01 -36.42 -10.98
CA HIS A 34 2.43 -37.78 -10.68
C HIS A 34 1.52 -38.84 -11.30
N GLU A 35 0.21 -38.71 -11.09
CA GLU A 35 -0.82 -39.71 -11.41
C GLU A 35 -1.17 -39.69 -12.91
N ASP A 36 -1.28 -38.51 -13.54
CA ASP A 36 -1.69 -38.40 -14.94
C ASP A 36 -0.50 -38.40 -15.91
N PHE A 37 0.70 -37.98 -15.45
CA PHE A 37 1.86 -37.76 -16.32
C PHE A 37 3.12 -38.55 -15.90
N GLY A 38 3.06 -39.30 -14.80
CA GLY A 38 4.20 -40.10 -14.33
C GLY A 38 5.43 -39.25 -13.95
N ILE A 39 5.22 -38.01 -13.50
CA ILE A 39 6.27 -37.06 -13.15
C ILE A 39 6.48 -37.04 -11.63
N GLY A 40 7.69 -37.34 -11.18
CA GLY A 40 8.05 -37.43 -9.76
C GLY A 40 7.72 -38.77 -9.12
N LYS A 41 8.38 -39.06 -7.99
CA LYS A 41 8.23 -40.29 -7.20
C LYS A 41 7.57 -39.98 -5.85
N ARG A 42 6.46 -40.63 -5.55
CA ARG A 42 5.82 -40.52 -4.23
C ARG A 42 6.76 -41.09 -3.16
N VAL A 43 7.08 -40.28 -2.15
CA VAL A 43 7.94 -40.67 -1.01
C VAL A 43 7.14 -40.88 0.28
N SER A 44 5.96 -40.30 0.37
CA SER A 44 4.98 -40.57 1.43
C SER A 44 3.56 -40.30 0.93
N LYS A 45 2.54 -40.57 1.75
CA LYS A 45 1.13 -40.24 1.42
C LYS A 45 0.93 -38.76 1.07
N THR A 46 1.77 -37.88 1.60
CA THR A 46 1.62 -36.43 1.48
C THR A 46 2.72 -35.77 0.64
N HIS A 47 3.75 -36.49 0.20
CA HIS A 47 4.91 -35.88 -0.46
C HIS A 47 5.35 -36.61 -1.73
N VAL A 48 5.77 -35.83 -2.72
CA VAL A 48 6.36 -36.27 -3.99
C VAL A 48 7.75 -35.67 -4.13
N LYS A 49 8.71 -36.50 -4.51
CA LYS A 49 10.10 -36.12 -4.79
C LYS A 49 10.33 -36.03 -6.30
N PHE A 50 11.03 -35.00 -6.73
CA PHE A 50 11.34 -34.70 -8.13
C PHE A 50 12.86 -34.69 -8.32
N ASN A 51 13.34 -35.51 -9.26
CA ASN A 51 14.72 -35.48 -9.72
C ASN A 51 14.90 -34.54 -10.92
N SER A 52 16.13 -34.42 -11.43
CA SER A 52 16.44 -33.55 -12.58
C SER A 52 15.64 -33.89 -13.85
N ASN A 53 15.41 -35.18 -14.13
CA ASN A 53 14.60 -35.60 -15.29
C ASN A 53 13.13 -35.21 -15.11
N ASP A 54 12.60 -35.32 -13.89
CA ASP A 54 11.23 -34.89 -13.60
C ASP A 54 11.08 -33.38 -13.78
N LYS A 55 12.07 -32.57 -13.38
CA LYS A 55 12.04 -31.11 -13.59
C LYS A 55 11.97 -30.74 -15.08
N ILE A 56 12.72 -31.43 -15.93
CA ILE A 56 12.66 -31.26 -17.39
C ILE A 56 11.26 -31.62 -17.90
N LYS A 57 10.68 -32.73 -17.42
CA LYS A 57 9.31 -33.12 -17.78
C LYS A 57 8.26 -32.11 -17.32
N ILE A 58 8.41 -31.52 -16.12
CA ILE A 58 7.54 -30.45 -15.63
C ILE A 58 7.59 -29.26 -16.60
N ILE A 59 8.79 -28.79 -16.96
CA ILE A 59 8.97 -27.67 -17.89
C ILE A 59 8.26 -27.97 -19.22
N SER A 60 8.54 -29.13 -19.83
CA SER A 60 7.97 -29.51 -21.12
C SER A 60 6.44 -29.66 -21.07
N ASN A 61 5.90 -30.26 -20.00
CA ASN A 61 4.47 -30.44 -19.82
C ASN A 61 3.74 -29.11 -19.65
N ILE A 62 4.29 -28.19 -18.86
CA ILE A 62 3.68 -26.89 -18.59
C ILE A 62 3.80 -25.96 -19.81
N LYS A 63 4.94 -25.98 -20.51
CA LYS A 63 5.14 -25.22 -21.75
C LYS A 63 4.17 -25.66 -22.86
N SER A 64 4.01 -26.96 -23.08
CA SER A 64 3.11 -27.48 -24.11
C SER A 64 1.63 -27.21 -23.84
N ARG A 65 1.21 -27.24 -22.56
CA ARG A 65 -0.22 -27.09 -22.19
C ARG A 65 -0.66 -25.66 -21.95
N PHE A 66 0.24 -24.81 -21.44
CA PHE A 66 -0.09 -23.46 -20.98
C PHE A 66 0.74 -22.36 -21.65
N ASN A 67 1.61 -22.71 -22.61
CA ASN A 67 2.56 -21.80 -23.24
C ASN A 67 3.42 -21.01 -22.22
N LEU A 68 3.76 -21.64 -21.10
CA LEU A 68 4.48 -21.02 -19.98
C LEU A 68 5.84 -21.72 -19.76
N ASP A 69 6.93 -20.96 -19.81
CA ASP A 69 8.27 -21.46 -19.52
C ASP A 69 8.64 -21.19 -18.04
N LEU A 70 8.63 -22.23 -17.21
CA LEU A 70 8.90 -22.15 -15.76
C LEU A 70 10.35 -21.80 -15.40
N ARG A 71 11.26 -21.72 -16.37
CA ARG A 71 12.67 -21.38 -16.17
C ARG A 71 12.94 -19.88 -16.20
N ILE A 72 12.02 -19.10 -16.75
CA ILE A 72 12.16 -17.65 -16.81
C ILE A 72 11.67 -17.10 -15.46
N ALA A 73 12.48 -16.26 -14.82
CA ALA A 73 12.08 -15.53 -13.63
C ALA A 73 10.75 -14.80 -13.92
N LEU A 74 9.77 -14.93 -13.03
CA LEU A 74 8.49 -14.24 -13.13
C LEU A 74 8.64 -12.75 -12.74
N GLU A 75 9.59 -12.05 -13.36
CA GLU A 75 9.82 -10.61 -13.23
C GLU A 75 9.48 -9.95 -14.57
N GLY A 76 8.48 -9.06 -14.58
CA GLY A 76 8.11 -8.32 -15.80
C GLY A 76 6.71 -7.69 -15.77
N ASP A 77 6.62 -6.50 -16.35
CA ASP A 77 5.45 -5.62 -16.44
C ASP A 77 4.31 -6.25 -17.27
N ARG A 78 3.05 -5.88 -16.98
CA ARG A 78 1.81 -6.48 -17.53
C ARG A 78 1.77 -6.56 -19.06
N THR A 79 2.39 -5.60 -19.74
CA THR A 79 2.46 -5.51 -21.20
C THR A 79 3.41 -6.54 -21.83
N THR A 80 4.41 -7.01 -21.08
CA THR A 80 5.29 -8.09 -21.54
C THR A 80 4.64 -9.48 -21.44
N PHE A 81 3.65 -9.64 -20.54
CA PHE A 81 2.92 -10.89 -20.33
C PHE A 81 1.69 -11.05 -21.23
N SER A 82 0.99 -9.96 -21.58
CA SER A 82 -0.17 -10.03 -22.49
C SER A 82 0.21 -10.62 -23.86
N ASN A 83 1.43 -10.34 -24.33
CA ASN A 83 1.94 -10.86 -25.60
C ASN A 83 2.39 -12.32 -25.56
N LYS A 84 2.48 -12.98 -24.40
CA LYS A 84 3.06 -14.33 -24.29
C LYS A 84 2.13 -15.42 -23.74
N SER A 85 1.13 -15.12 -22.92
CA SER A 85 0.34 -16.19 -22.27
C SER A 85 -1.18 -16.07 -22.33
N GLY A 86 -1.74 -15.01 -22.92
CA GLY A 86 -3.20 -14.82 -23.01
C GLY A 86 -3.94 -14.83 -21.66
N ASN A 87 -3.21 -14.75 -20.55
CA ASN A 87 -3.74 -14.92 -19.20
C ASN A 87 -3.18 -13.81 -18.30
N GLU A 88 -3.90 -12.69 -18.30
CA GLU A 88 -3.60 -11.42 -17.62
C GLU A 88 -3.39 -11.55 -16.09
N LYS A 89 -3.83 -12.67 -15.51
CA LYS A 89 -3.78 -12.97 -14.06
C LYS A 89 -2.43 -13.52 -13.58
N LEU A 90 -1.46 -13.68 -14.47
CA LEU A 90 -0.11 -14.21 -14.17
C LEU A 90 0.96 -13.12 -13.97
N ALA A 91 0.65 -11.85 -14.23
CA ALA A 91 1.56 -10.75 -13.94
C ALA A 91 1.74 -10.59 -12.42
N THR A 92 3.01 -10.59 -11.99
CA THR A 92 3.44 -10.58 -10.59
C THR A 92 3.44 -9.19 -9.96
N GLU A 93 3.56 -8.13 -10.76
CA GLU A 93 3.35 -6.74 -10.32
C GLU A 93 1.98 -6.25 -10.78
N SER A 94 1.13 -5.87 -9.83
CA SER A 94 -0.02 -5.05 -10.17
C SER A 94 0.51 -3.66 -10.52
N PRO A 95 0.21 -3.08 -11.71
CA PRO A 95 0.62 -1.70 -12.02
C PRO A 95 0.15 -0.69 -10.96
N LYS A 96 -0.89 -1.03 -10.18
CA LYS A 96 -1.36 -0.24 -9.05
C LYS A 96 -0.33 -0.09 -7.92
N GLU A 97 0.63 -0.99 -7.78
CA GLU A 97 1.63 -0.94 -6.70
C GLU A 97 2.65 0.19 -6.86
N LYS A 98 2.81 0.73 -8.08
CA LYS A 98 3.65 1.90 -8.35
C LYS A 98 2.85 3.16 -8.65
N ASN A 99 1.53 3.06 -8.78
CA ASN A 99 0.71 4.22 -9.08
C ASN A 99 0.46 5.06 -7.84
N ILE A 100 0.64 6.36 -7.98
CA ILE A 100 0.22 7.37 -7.02
C ILE A 100 -1.05 8.03 -7.52
N GLU A 101 -1.87 8.47 -6.58
CA GLU A 101 -3.08 9.23 -6.87
C GLU A 101 -2.98 10.57 -6.14
N VAL A 102 -3.01 11.65 -6.92
CA VAL A 102 -2.83 13.01 -6.43
C VAL A 102 -3.94 13.92 -6.93
N ARG A 103 -4.25 14.97 -6.17
CA ARG A 103 -5.18 16.01 -6.59
C ARG A 103 -4.82 17.35 -5.95
N SER A 104 -5.44 18.40 -6.45
CA SER A 104 -5.35 19.74 -5.89
C SER A 104 -6.66 20.16 -5.25
N LEU A 105 -6.60 21.00 -4.22
CA LEU A 105 -7.78 21.60 -3.59
C LEU A 105 -8.51 22.59 -4.50
N THR A 106 -7.83 23.13 -5.51
CA THR A 106 -8.38 24.11 -6.46
C THR A 106 -8.81 23.49 -7.79
N GLY A 107 -8.51 22.20 -8.01
CA GLY A 107 -8.65 21.54 -9.31
C GLY A 107 -7.49 21.81 -10.27
N ILE A 108 -6.53 22.66 -9.90
CA ILE A 108 -5.32 22.92 -10.71
C ILE A 108 -4.16 22.09 -10.15
N VAL A 109 -3.72 21.07 -10.89
CA VAL A 109 -2.58 20.22 -10.49
C VAL A 109 -1.32 20.66 -11.23
N LYS A 110 -0.27 21.00 -10.49
CA LYS A 110 1.02 21.50 -11.00
C LYS A 110 2.14 20.53 -10.64
N ILE A 111 2.48 19.68 -11.60
CA ILE A 111 3.53 18.66 -11.44
C ILE A 111 4.35 18.59 -12.71
N ASN A 112 5.65 18.28 -12.60
CA ASN A 112 6.57 18.15 -13.74
C ASN A 112 6.63 19.39 -14.64
N GLY A 113 6.38 20.58 -14.09
CA GLY A 113 6.28 21.83 -14.86
C GLY A 113 5.04 21.93 -15.75
N ILE A 114 4.06 21.04 -15.57
CA ILE A 114 2.79 21.02 -16.29
C ILE A 114 1.66 21.44 -15.35
N GLU A 115 0.89 22.44 -15.76
CA GLU A 115 -0.34 22.83 -15.11
C GLU A 115 -1.55 22.15 -15.79
N SER A 116 -2.27 21.33 -15.04
CA SER A 116 -3.46 20.61 -15.49
C SER A 116 -4.71 21.14 -14.79
N HIS A 117 -5.64 21.70 -15.56
CA HIS A 117 -6.92 22.19 -15.05
C HIS A 117 -7.97 21.07 -15.10
N LEU A 118 -8.37 20.59 -13.93
CA LEU A 118 -9.43 19.62 -13.76
C LEU A 118 -10.76 20.36 -13.55
N PHE A 119 -11.84 19.80 -14.08
CA PHE A 119 -13.16 20.43 -14.01
C PHE A 119 -13.79 20.38 -12.61
N ASP A 120 -13.26 19.55 -11.71
CA ASP A 120 -13.71 19.42 -10.32
C ASP A 120 -12.51 19.10 -9.39
N PRO A 121 -12.34 19.80 -8.25
CA PRO A 121 -11.23 19.57 -7.31
C PRO A 121 -11.20 18.19 -6.64
N SER A 122 -12.29 17.43 -6.70
CA SER A 122 -12.31 16.05 -6.24
C SER A 122 -11.62 15.12 -7.23
N ILE A 123 -11.46 15.49 -8.50
CA ILE A 123 -10.79 14.66 -9.51
C ILE A 123 -9.30 14.55 -9.18
N SER A 124 -8.80 13.34 -9.37
CA SER A 124 -7.42 12.98 -9.11
C SER A 124 -6.73 12.53 -10.39
N ILE A 125 -5.43 12.81 -10.46
CA ILE A 125 -4.54 12.27 -11.47
C ILE A 125 -3.92 11.00 -10.89
N VAL A 126 -4.00 9.92 -11.65
CA VAL A 126 -3.29 8.67 -11.36
C VAL A 126 -2.10 8.56 -12.30
N MET A 127 -0.91 8.38 -11.74
CA MET A 127 0.31 8.23 -12.53
C MET A 127 1.29 7.28 -11.85
N ASN A 128 2.27 6.78 -12.59
CA ASN A 128 3.34 5.99 -11.98
C ASN A 128 4.22 6.92 -11.12
N SER A 129 4.60 6.48 -9.92
CA SER A 129 5.40 7.26 -8.97
C SER A 129 6.77 7.66 -9.55
N GLU A 130 7.36 6.87 -10.44
CA GLU A 130 8.62 7.16 -11.14
C GLU A 130 8.47 8.32 -12.15
N GLN A 131 7.25 8.63 -12.59
CA GLN A 131 6.97 9.74 -13.49
C GLN A 131 6.88 11.08 -12.75
N LEU A 132 6.73 11.09 -11.43
CA LEU A 132 6.71 12.33 -10.64
C LEU A 132 8.16 12.81 -10.42
N LYS A 133 8.53 13.89 -11.10
CA LYS A 133 9.86 14.50 -11.12
C LYS A 133 9.92 15.83 -10.37
N SER A 134 8.83 16.59 -10.39
CA SER A 134 8.70 17.85 -9.64
C SER A 134 7.26 18.13 -9.25
N VAL A 135 7.09 18.93 -8.21
CA VAL A 135 5.80 19.38 -7.69
C VAL A 135 5.90 20.89 -7.50
N GLU A 136 5.10 21.65 -8.25
CA GLU A 136 5.05 23.12 -8.22
C GLU A 136 3.91 23.64 -7.31
N HIS A 137 3.62 22.87 -6.27
CA HIS A 137 2.72 23.21 -5.16
C HIS A 137 3.54 23.63 -3.93
N THR A 138 2.92 24.32 -2.96
CA THR A 138 3.62 24.79 -1.75
C THR A 138 4.08 23.65 -0.86
N SER A 139 3.32 22.56 -0.82
CA SER A 139 3.67 21.34 -0.10
C SER A 139 2.95 20.11 -0.67
N ILE A 140 3.28 18.93 -0.15
CA ILE A 140 2.55 17.69 -0.35
C ILE A 140 1.90 17.28 0.98
N ILE A 141 0.62 16.92 0.98
CA ILE A 141 -0.07 16.34 2.14
C ILE A 141 -0.42 14.89 1.81
N ILE A 142 0.22 13.94 2.50
CA ILE A 142 -0.07 12.51 2.40
C ILE A 142 -1.30 12.19 3.26
N VAL A 143 -2.34 11.63 2.65
CA VAL A 143 -3.60 11.28 3.33
C VAL A 143 -3.78 9.77 3.39
N GLU A 144 -4.09 9.26 4.58
CA GLU A 144 -4.30 7.82 4.82
C GLU A 144 -5.57 7.28 4.20
N ASN A 145 -6.68 7.97 4.37
CA ASN A 145 -8.00 7.47 4.03
C ASN A 145 -8.46 8.00 2.66
N TYR A 146 -9.01 7.13 1.82
CA TYR A 146 -9.42 7.51 0.46
C TYR A 146 -10.60 8.49 0.44
N VAL A 147 -11.58 8.31 1.34
CA VAL A 147 -12.72 9.23 1.45
C VAL A 147 -12.23 10.60 1.92
N ALA A 148 -11.32 10.61 2.88
CA ALA A 148 -10.71 11.85 3.36
C ALA A 148 -9.86 12.53 2.29
N PHE A 149 -9.10 11.75 1.54
CA PHE A 149 -8.36 12.21 0.38
C PHE A 149 -9.29 12.95 -0.57
N LYS A 150 -10.44 12.39 -0.97
CA LYS A 150 -11.37 13.04 -1.92
C LYS A 150 -12.09 14.26 -1.35
N LYS A 151 -12.36 14.30 -0.04
CA LYS A 151 -13.21 15.32 0.60
C LYS A 151 -12.46 16.42 1.34
N LEU A 152 -11.15 16.29 1.54
CA LEU A 152 -10.35 17.32 2.21
C LEU A 152 -10.53 18.68 1.52
N SER A 153 -10.88 19.69 2.31
CA SER A 153 -11.05 21.07 1.90
C SER A 153 -9.95 21.96 2.50
N SER A 154 -9.73 23.13 1.90
CA SER A 154 -8.82 24.14 2.45
C SER A 154 -9.33 24.76 3.76
N SER A 155 -10.64 24.71 4.04
CA SER A 155 -11.26 25.33 5.22
C SER A 155 -10.78 24.74 6.55
N ILE A 156 -10.38 23.46 6.55
CA ILE A 156 -9.89 22.77 7.75
C ILE A 156 -8.36 22.76 7.84
N LEU A 157 -7.63 23.22 6.83
CA LEU A 157 -6.18 23.24 6.87
C LEU A 157 -5.65 24.37 7.78
N PRO A 158 -4.46 24.21 8.39
CA PRO A 158 -3.87 25.28 9.18
C PRO A 158 -3.63 26.52 8.31
N LYS A 159 -3.80 27.71 8.90
CA LYS A 159 -3.45 28.98 8.25
C LYS A 159 -1.94 29.18 8.24
N HIS A 160 -1.25 28.48 7.34
CA HIS A 160 0.20 28.53 7.15
C HIS A 160 0.53 28.55 5.65
N HIS A 161 1.64 29.19 5.26
CA HIS A 161 2.02 29.34 3.86
C HIS A 161 2.22 28.00 3.13
N ASP A 162 2.73 26.98 3.83
CA ASP A 162 2.89 25.63 3.29
C ASP A 162 1.55 25.00 2.83
N PHE A 163 0.42 25.41 3.43
CA PHE A 163 -0.91 24.88 3.14
C PHE A 163 -1.73 25.79 2.22
N ALA A 164 -1.11 26.82 1.61
CA ALA A 164 -1.81 27.74 0.72
C ALA A 164 -2.19 27.10 -0.62
N ASP A 165 -1.33 26.26 -1.19
CA ASP A 165 -1.58 25.51 -2.43
C ASP A 165 -0.95 24.10 -2.36
N PRO A 166 -1.43 23.19 -1.49
CA PRO A 166 -0.84 21.87 -1.33
C PRO A 166 -1.31 20.89 -2.41
N LEU A 167 -0.40 20.01 -2.84
CA LEU A 167 -0.75 18.79 -3.56
C LEU A 167 -1.21 17.73 -2.54
N ILE A 168 -2.42 17.24 -2.68
CA ILE A 168 -2.94 16.16 -1.83
C ILE A 168 -2.59 14.84 -2.48
N ALA A 169 -1.92 13.94 -1.75
CA ALA A 169 -1.53 12.63 -2.22
C ALA A 169 -2.19 11.54 -1.36
N TYR A 170 -2.88 10.60 -2.00
CA TYR A 170 -3.38 9.43 -1.31
C TYR A 170 -2.23 8.44 -1.05
N ARG A 171 -2.11 7.93 0.17
CA ARG A 171 -0.99 7.05 0.52
C ARG A 171 -1.09 5.65 -0.12
N GLY A 172 -2.30 5.20 -0.45
CA GLY A 172 -2.57 3.82 -0.90
C GLY A 172 -3.00 2.85 0.21
N ASP A 173 -3.70 1.78 -0.20
CA ASP A 173 -4.21 0.72 0.71
C ASP A 173 -3.12 -0.29 1.14
N ASN A 174 -1.97 -0.28 0.47
CA ASN A 174 -0.90 -1.26 0.71
C ASN A 174 -0.01 -0.86 1.89
N THR A 175 0.68 -1.86 2.45
CA THR A 175 1.67 -1.66 3.54
C THR A 175 2.84 -0.77 3.11
N ARG A 176 3.15 -0.72 1.81
CA ARG A 176 4.12 0.21 1.22
C ARG A 176 3.38 1.25 0.40
N SER A 177 3.52 2.51 0.82
CA SER A 177 2.88 3.67 0.19
C SER A 177 3.69 4.06 -1.06
N PRO A 178 3.13 3.98 -2.29
CA PRO A 178 3.88 4.27 -3.52
C PRO A 178 4.38 5.72 -3.59
N ILE A 179 3.72 6.63 -2.89
CA ILE A 179 4.10 8.04 -2.83
C ILE A 179 5.36 8.27 -1.99
N ASP A 180 5.67 7.39 -1.01
CA ASP A 180 6.84 7.56 -0.14
C ASP A 180 8.13 7.62 -0.96
N GLY A 181 8.31 6.66 -1.87
CA GLY A 181 9.49 6.61 -2.73
C GLY A 181 9.55 7.77 -3.72
N ALA A 182 8.40 8.33 -4.14
CA ALA A 182 8.40 9.54 -4.96
C ALA A 182 8.88 10.74 -4.16
N ILE A 183 8.35 10.94 -2.95
CA ILE A 183 8.68 12.07 -2.09
C ILE A 183 10.15 12.08 -1.69
N GLU A 184 10.75 10.92 -1.42
CA GLU A 184 12.19 10.81 -1.13
C GLU A 184 13.09 11.41 -2.24
N ARG A 185 12.59 11.48 -3.48
CA ARG A 185 13.31 12.06 -4.63
C ARG A 185 12.95 13.52 -4.90
N LEU A 186 11.96 14.06 -4.20
CA LEU A 186 11.46 15.42 -4.41
C LEU A 186 12.01 16.36 -3.34
N ASN A 187 12.28 17.60 -3.72
CA ASN A 187 12.69 18.66 -2.78
C ASN A 187 11.49 19.41 -2.18
N THR A 188 10.28 18.88 -2.33
CA THR A 188 9.03 19.54 -1.91
C THR A 188 8.73 19.24 -0.44
N ILE A 189 8.37 20.28 0.31
CA ILE A 189 7.97 20.15 1.71
C ILE A 189 6.77 19.20 1.80
N THR A 190 6.85 18.21 2.68
CA THR A 190 5.82 17.17 2.80
C THR A 190 5.32 17.05 4.23
N TYR A 191 4.01 16.88 4.40
CA TYR A 191 3.34 16.58 5.66
C TYR A 191 2.55 15.28 5.56
N SER A 192 2.33 14.64 6.70
CA SER A 192 1.41 13.52 6.82
C SER A 192 0.09 13.96 7.44
N TRP A 193 -1.01 13.32 7.06
CA TRP A 193 -2.26 13.34 7.79
C TRP A 193 -2.82 11.92 7.81
N MET A 194 -2.80 11.33 8.99
CA MET A 194 -3.20 9.95 9.26
C MET A 194 -4.47 9.93 10.11
N ASP A 195 -5.09 8.77 10.26
CA ASP A 195 -6.14 8.60 11.27
C ASP A 195 -5.61 8.97 12.66
N TYR A 196 -6.48 9.57 13.48
CA TYR A 196 -6.14 9.96 14.85
C TYR A 196 -6.35 8.75 15.75
N ASP A 197 -5.44 7.79 15.60
CA ASP A 197 -5.39 6.54 16.35
C ASP A 197 -3.93 6.07 16.54
N PRO A 198 -3.66 5.05 17.37
CA PRO A 198 -2.31 4.53 17.57
C PRO A 198 -1.62 4.03 16.29
N GLN A 199 -2.36 3.43 15.35
CA GLN A 199 -1.79 2.93 14.11
C GLN A 199 -1.38 4.07 13.17
N GLY A 200 -2.24 5.07 12.99
CA GLY A 200 -1.99 6.29 12.24
C GLY A 200 -0.83 7.08 12.81
N PHE A 201 -0.68 7.12 14.14
CA PHE A 201 0.51 7.72 14.78
C PHE A 201 1.79 6.94 14.46
N ASN A 202 1.76 5.60 14.52
CA ASN A 202 2.91 4.79 14.11
C ASN A 202 3.29 5.03 12.64
N LEU A 203 2.30 5.16 11.76
CA LEU A 203 2.51 5.45 10.34
C LEU A 203 3.08 6.84 10.11
N ALA A 204 2.60 7.84 10.83
CA ALA A 204 3.13 9.20 10.76
C ALA A 204 4.60 9.22 11.22
N ILE A 205 4.91 8.61 12.37
CA ILE A 205 6.27 8.53 12.91
C ILE A 205 7.20 7.76 11.96
N ALA A 206 6.72 6.68 11.34
CA ALA A 206 7.51 5.93 10.37
C ALA A 206 7.94 6.78 9.15
N LYS A 207 7.26 7.91 8.91
CA LYS A 207 7.56 8.86 7.83
C LYS A 207 8.30 10.11 8.31
N LYS A 208 8.79 10.15 9.56
CA LYS A 208 9.40 11.36 10.14
C LYS A 208 10.63 11.87 9.37
N GLU A 209 11.36 10.97 8.72
CA GLU A 209 12.56 11.33 7.95
C GLU A 209 12.21 11.98 6.59
N ILE A 210 10.99 11.77 6.09
CA ILE A 210 10.55 12.24 4.76
C ILE A 210 9.41 13.28 4.85
N THR A 211 9.03 13.67 6.06
CA THR A 211 7.98 14.67 6.30
C THR A 211 8.44 15.69 7.34
N LYS A 212 7.98 16.93 7.26
CA LYS A 212 8.28 17.96 8.27
C LYS A 212 7.42 17.85 9.53
N GLY A 213 6.32 17.12 9.46
CA GLY A 213 5.39 16.95 10.57
C GLY A 213 4.12 16.23 10.16
N THR A 214 3.16 16.21 11.07
CA THR A 214 1.84 15.61 10.89
C THR A 214 0.71 16.59 11.25
N LEU A 215 -0.41 16.47 10.56
CA LEU A 215 -1.63 17.22 10.83
C LEU A 215 -2.51 16.45 11.80
N LEU A 216 -3.00 17.14 12.84
CA LEU A 216 -3.90 16.58 13.85
C LEU A 216 -5.16 17.42 13.99
N PRO A 217 -6.29 16.87 14.45
CA PRO A 217 -7.42 17.66 14.92
C PRO A 217 -6.99 18.70 15.96
N SER A 218 -7.45 19.95 15.80
CA SER A 218 -7.13 21.03 16.73
C SER A 218 -7.66 20.75 18.15
N ASN A 219 -8.88 20.23 18.26
CA ASN A 219 -9.58 19.93 19.50
C ASN A 219 -10.22 18.52 19.50
N PRO A 220 -9.43 17.43 19.61
CA PRO A 220 -9.95 16.07 19.55
C PRO A 220 -10.97 15.75 20.65
N GLU A 221 -10.88 16.40 21.82
CA GLU A 221 -11.85 16.18 22.91
C GLU A 221 -13.25 16.67 22.57
N GLN A 222 -13.38 17.78 21.85
CA GLN A 222 -14.66 18.25 21.35
C GLN A 222 -15.31 17.23 20.41
N LEU A 223 -14.52 16.58 19.54
CA LEU A 223 -15.04 15.55 18.63
C LEU A 223 -15.57 14.32 19.38
N TYR A 224 -14.91 13.93 20.47
CA TYR A 224 -15.42 12.88 21.34
C TYR A 224 -16.76 13.26 21.97
N SER A 225 -16.91 14.50 22.45
CA SER A 225 -18.18 15.01 22.99
C SER A 225 -19.31 15.07 21.96
N GLN A 226 -18.97 15.14 20.67
CA GLN A 226 -19.91 15.13 19.55
C GLN A 226 -20.16 13.72 18.97
N ASN A 227 -19.73 12.65 19.66
CA ASN A 227 -19.91 11.26 19.25
C ASN A 227 -19.20 10.86 17.95
N TYR A 228 -18.11 11.54 17.57
CA TYR A 228 -17.26 11.10 16.46
C TYR A 228 -16.27 9.99 16.84
N GLY A 229 -16.13 9.70 18.14
CA GLY A 229 -15.21 8.70 18.67
C GLY A 229 -15.58 7.25 18.31
N LYS A 230 -14.56 6.40 18.10
CA LYS A 230 -14.72 4.97 17.80
C LYS A 230 -14.05 4.09 18.87
N LYS A 231 -14.84 3.61 19.83
CA LYS A 231 -14.36 2.74 20.91
C LYS A 231 -13.88 1.36 20.44
N ASP A 232 -14.61 0.73 19.53
CA ASP A 232 -14.24 -0.61 19.02
C ASP A 232 -12.91 -0.61 18.26
N VAL A 233 -12.61 0.48 17.57
CA VAL A 233 -11.34 0.66 16.86
C VAL A 233 -10.20 0.85 17.86
N PHE A 234 -10.40 1.66 18.91
CA PHE A 234 -9.42 1.83 20.00
C PHE A 234 -9.03 0.48 20.62
N ASN A 235 -10.01 -0.35 20.99
CA ASN A 235 -9.76 -1.66 21.61
C ASN A 235 -8.91 -2.58 20.73
N LYS A 236 -9.11 -2.55 19.41
CA LYS A 236 -8.30 -3.34 18.46
C LYS A 236 -6.85 -2.88 18.35
N GLN A 237 -6.54 -1.68 18.84
CA GLN A 237 -5.23 -1.03 18.66
C GLN A 237 -4.44 -0.86 19.97
N LEU A 238 -4.93 -1.40 21.10
CA LEU A 238 -4.25 -1.34 22.40
C LEU A 238 -2.78 -1.79 22.34
N ARG A 239 -2.47 -2.81 21.53
CA ARG A 239 -1.11 -3.34 21.34
C ARG A 239 -0.07 -2.32 20.86
N PHE A 240 -0.51 -1.19 20.30
CA PHE A 240 0.38 -0.16 19.76
C PHE A 240 0.71 0.94 20.78
N ILE A 241 -0.02 1.03 21.89
CA ILE A 241 0.09 2.14 22.84
C ILE A 241 1.44 2.15 23.53
N ASP A 242 1.88 1.01 24.07
CA ASP A 242 3.14 0.93 24.81
C ASP A 242 4.33 1.26 23.90
N GLY A 243 4.37 0.66 22.69
CA GLY A 243 5.41 0.94 21.72
C GLY A 243 5.41 2.38 21.16
N LEU A 244 4.32 3.13 21.29
CA LEU A 244 4.30 4.56 20.99
C LEU A 244 4.86 5.40 22.13
N LYS A 245 4.54 5.04 23.38
CA LYS A 245 5.07 5.73 24.56
C LYS A 245 6.58 5.61 24.66
N ASP A 246 7.12 4.45 24.30
CA ASP A 246 8.56 4.17 24.29
C ASP A 246 9.34 5.03 23.29
N LYS A 247 8.67 5.62 22.29
CA LYS A 247 9.33 6.50 21.30
C LYS A 247 9.67 7.88 21.84
N ASN A 248 9.16 8.24 23.02
CA ASN A 248 9.46 9.47 23.75
C ASN A 248 9.31 10.77 22.93
N ILE A 249 8.19 10.89 22.18
CA ILE A 249 7.82 12.12 21.46
C ILE A 249 6.70 12.80 22.26
N ASP A 250 6.96 14.00 22.79
CA ASP A 250 6.09 14.67 23.77
C ASP A 250 4.63 14.78 23.29
N TRP A 251 4.41 15.32 22.09
CA TRP A 251 3.04 15.49 21.58
C TRP A 251 2.35 14.15 21.33
N VAL A 252 3.09 13.09 20.97
CA VAL A 252 2.52 11.75 20.78
C VAL A 252 2.00 11.23 22.10
N ASN A 253 2.78 11.38 23.18
CA ASN A 253 2.39 10.97 24.52
C ASN A 253 1.14 11.71 25.01
N ASP A 254 1.08 13.04 24.81
CA ASP A 254 -0.09 13.85 25.14
C ASP A 254 -1.35 13.32 24.45
N HIS A 255 -1.26 13.12 23.14
CA HIS A 255 -2.40 12.71 22.33
C HIS A 255 -2.81 11.23 22.57
N ILE A 256 -1.87 10.35 22.90
CA ILE A 256 -2.15 8.98 23.36
C ILE A 256 -2.85 8.98 24.72
N ASN A 257 -2.47 9.86 25.64
CA ASN A 257 -3.16 10.02 26.91
C ASN A 257 -4.61 10.48 26.71
N ILE A 258 -4.84 11.43 25.79
CA ILE A 258 -6.21 11.84 25.40
C ILE A 258 -7.03 10.64 24.90
N MET A 259 -6.51 9.85 23.95
CA MET A 259 -7.20 8.67 23.42
C MET A 259 -7.50 7.64 24.53
N THR A 260 -6.53 7.41 25.41
CA THR A 260 -6.63 6.42 26.50
C THR A 260 -7.65 6.86 27.55
N ASN A 261 -7.65 8.13 27.94
CA ASN A 261 -8.63 8.68 28.89
C ASN A 261 -10.07 8.60 28.37
N LYS A 262 -10.24 8.76 27.05
CA LYS A 262 -11.57 8.70 26.41
C LYS A 262 -11.94 7.29 25.94
N LEU A 263 -10.99 6.35 25.93
CA LEU A 263 -11.11 5.02 25.34
C LEU A 263 -11.63 5.05 23.89
N MET A 264 -11.20 6.05 23.13
CA MET A 264 -11.70 6.33 21.78
C MET A 264 -10.60 6.86 20.86
N VAL A 265 -10.80 6.64 19.56
CA VAL A 265 -10.00 7.20 18.48
C VAL A 265 -10.89 7.95 17.49
N LEU A 266 -10.30 8.73 16.58
CA LEU A 266 -11.03 9.46 15.55
C LEU A 266 -10.53 9.06 14.16
N THR A 267 -11.48 8.99 13.22
CA THR A 267 -11.19 8.75 11.80
C THR A 267 -11.08 10.08 11.05
N GLN A 268 -10.34 10.12 9.95
CA GLN A 268 -10.25 11.30 9.10
C GLN A 268 -11.62 11.69 8.54
N GLU A 269 -12.51 10.74 8.23
CA GLU A 269 -13.88 11.04 7.80
C GLU A 269 -14.68 11.73 8.90
N GLY A 270 -14.54 11.30 10.15
CA GLY A 270 -15.19 11.96 11.30
C GLY A 270 -14.69 13.38 11.47
N ILE A 271 -13.38 13.60 11.33
CA ILE A 271 -12.77 14.93 11.42
C ILE A 271 -13.27 15.84 10.28
N ILE A 272 -13.31 15.35 9.04
CA ILE A 272 -13.86 16.12 7.90
C ILE A 272 -15.33 16.44 8.11
N HIS A 273 -16.13 15.46 8.52
CA HIS A 273 -17.58 15.66 8.69
C HIS A 273 -17.88 16.70 9.78
N SER A 274 -17.05 16.77 10.81
CA SER A 274 -17.15 17.78 11.87
C SER A 274 -16.65 19.17 11.48
N GLU A 275 -16.02 19.30 10.30
CA GLU A 275 -15.30 20.51 9.85
C GLU A 275 -14.27 21.04 10.85
N GLN A 276 -13.72 20.16 11.70
CA GLN A 276 -12.77 20.58 12.72
C GLN A 276 -11.44 21.03 12.09
N PRO A 277 -10.94 22.24 12.43
CA PRO A 277 -9.64 22.68 11.95
C PRO A 277 -8.52 21.74 12.37
N LEU A 278 -7.55 21.55 11.49
CA LEU A 278 -6.33 20.81 11.74
C LEU A 278 -5.25 21.75 12.29
N LYS A 279 -4.31 21.17 13.04
CA LYS A 279 -3.09 21.82 13.53
C LYS A 279 -1.86 21.03 13.09
N LEU A 280 -0.78 21.75 12.78
CA LEU A 280 0.51 21.14 12.49
C LEU A 280 1.22 20.74 13.79
N LYS A 281 1.75 19.52 13.83
CA LYS A 281 2.75 19.07 14.79
C LYS A 281 4.03 18.69 14.04
N SER A 282 5.10 19.43 14.30
CA SER A 282 6.43 19.09 13.81
C SER A 282 7.02 17.91 14.59
N TRP A 283 7.97 17.20 13.99
CA TRP A 283 8.72 16.13 14.64
C TRP A 283 9.67 16.64 15.73
#